data_AF-A0A951RF04-F1
#
_entry.id   AF-A0A951RF04-F1
#
_cell.length_a   1.000
_cell.length_b   1.000
_cell.length_c   1.000
_cell.angle_alpha   90.00
_cell.angle_beta   90.00
_cell.angle_gamma   90.00
#
_symmetry.space_group_name_H-M   'P 1'
#
loop_
_entity.id
_entity.type
_entity.pdbx_description
1 polymer ?
#
loop_
_entity_poly.entity_id
_entity_poly.type
_entity_poly.pdbx_seq_one_letter_code
_entity_poly.pdbx_strand_id
1 'polypeptide(L)'
;DCLMLQEAIKKADHLVIVYPVWWGTYPSLLKGMIDRAFLPGFMFKFHPNGYSWDKFMKGKSARLIVTMNSPKWYYKFIVGRPGDRSMKRSVLGFAGFRPVRITHLGPLKNSDPDQRQKWLNKIETLGKRIK
;
A
#
# COMPACT_ATOMS: atom_id res chain seq x y z
N ASP A 1 -2.37 -2.16 -18.76
CA ASP A 1 -0.98 -1.98 -19.24
C ASP A 1 -0.11 -1.42 -18.12
N CYS A 2 1.16 -1.85 -17.99
CA CYS A 2 2.10 -1.30 -17.01
C CYS A 2 2.42 0.18 -17.27
N LEU A 3 2.50 0.60 -18.53
CA LEU A 3 2.75 1.99 -18.89
C LEU A 3 1.62 2.91 -18.42
N MET A 4 0.36 2.48 -18.62
CA MET A 4 -0.80 3.23 -18.12
C MET A 4 -0.76 3.39 -16.60
N LEU A 5 -0.35 2.35 -15.87
CA LEU A 5 -0.20 2.43 -14.41
C LEU A 5 0.91 3.42 -14.02
N GLN A 6 2.06 3.36 -14.69
CA GLN A 6 3.15 4.30 -14.43
C GLN A 6 2.72 5.74 -14.69
N GLU A 7 2.05 6.01 -15.80
CA GLU A 7 1.53 7.35 -16.12
C GLU A 7 0.49 7.83 -15.11
N ALA A 8 -0.42 6.95 -14.66
CA ALA A 8 -1.36 7.29 -13.60
C ALA A 8 -0.64 7.64 -12.28
N ILE A 9 0.40 6.89 -11.91
CA ILE A 9 1.20 7.15 -10.70
C ILE A 9 1.98 8.47 -10.83
N LYS A 10 2.54 8.78 -12.01
CA LYS A 10 3.24 10.06 -12.24
C LYS A 10 2.33 11.25 -11.98
N LYS A 11 1.10 11.19 -12.49
CA LYS A 11 0.10 12.26 -12.37
C LYS A 11 -0.50 12.37 -10.97
N ALA A 12 -0.51 11.30 -10.19
CA ALA A 12 -1.17 11.28 -8.88
C ALA A 12 -0.29 11.87 -7.76
N ASP A 13 -0.85 12.76 -6.93
CA ASP A 13 -0.18 13.23 -5.71
C ASP A 13 -0.36 12.27 -4.52
N HIS A 14 -1.45 11.49 -4.56
CA HIS A 14 -1.79 10.50 -3.55
C HIS A 14 -2.13 9.15 -4.18
N LEU A 15 -1.42 8.10 -3.77
CA LEU A 15 -1.66 6.73 -4.23
C LEU A 15 -2.49 5.94 -3.20
N VAL A 16 -3.65 5.41 -3.61
CA VAL A 16 -4.46 4.50 -2.78
C VAL A 16 -4.38 3.09 -3.33
N ILE A 17 -4.06 2.12 -2.48
CA ILE A 17 -4.03 0.70 -2.84
C ILE A 17 -4.93 -0.07 -1.88
N VAL A 18 -5.91 -0.79 -2.44
CA VAL A 18 -6.88 -1.59 -1.69
C VAL A 18 -6.64 -3.07 -1.97
N TYR A 19 -6.41 -3.87 -0.94
CA TYR A 19 -6.18 -5.31 -1.12
C TYR A 19 -6.50 -6.14 0.14
N PRO A 20 -6.89 -7.41 -0.03
CA PRO A 20 -7.00 -8.36 1.08
C PRO A 20 -5.64 -8.93 1.49
N VAL A 21 -5.51 -9.28 2.76
CA VAL A 21 -4.37 -10.06 3.25
C VAL A 21 -4.52 -11.52 2.83
N TRP A 22 -3.64 -12.00 1.97
CA TRP A 22 -3.50 -13.41 1.60
C TRP A 22 -2.14 -13.91 2.04
N TRP A 23 -2.12 -15.02 2.81
CA TRP A 23 -0.90 -15.60 3.37
C TRP A 23 0.02 -14.57 4.07
N GLY A 24 -0.58 -13.66 4.85
CA GLY A 24 0.13 -12.62 5.60
C GLY A 24 0.53 -11.38 4.78
N THR A 25 0.42 -11.41 3.45
CA THR A 25 0.87 -10.33 2.56
C THR A 25 -0.24 -9.92 1.57
N TYR A 26 0.12 -9.20 0.51
CA TYR A 26 -0.79 -8.79 -0.55
C TYR A 26 -0.92 -9.88 -1.64
N PRO A 27 -2.00 -9.87 -2.45
CA PRO A 27 -2.23 -10.88 -3.49
C PRO A 27 -1.10 -10.97 -4.52
N SER A 28 -0.91 -12.16 -5.09
CA SER A 28 0.10 -12.41 -6.14
C SER A 28 -0.07 -11.50 -7.35
N LEU A 29 -1.30 -11.19 -7.75
CA LEU A 29 -1.58 -10.26 -8.84
C LEU A 29 -1.03 -8.86 -8.54
N LEU A 30 -1.24 -8.34 -7.34
CA LEU A 30 -0.70 -7.04 -6.92
C LEU A 30 0.83 -7.09 -6.83
N LYS A 31 1.41 -8.18 -6.32
CA LYS A 31 2.87 -8.37 -6.31
C LYS A 31 3.44 -8.37 -7.72
N GLY A 32 2.84 -9.12 -8.65
CA GLY A 32 3.25 -9.16 -10.05
C GLY A 32 3.13 -7.80 -10.75
N MET A 33 2.08 -7.03 -10.44
CA MET A 33 1.96 -5.65 -10.94
C MET A 33 3.10 -4.77 -10.43
N ILE A 34 3.43 -4.85 -9.13
CA ILE A 34 4.56 -4.11 -8.55
C ILE A 34 5.86 -4.52 -9.24
N ASP A 35 6.13 -5.82 -9.37
CA ASP A 35 7.39 -6.32 -9.95
C ASP A 35 7.60 -5.87 -11.40
N ARG A 36 6.51 -5.75 -12.16
CA ARG A 36 6.56 -5.37 -13.58
C ARG A 36 6.51 -3.86 -13.81
N ALA A 37 5.86 -3.11 -12.92
CA ALA A 37 5.69 -1.67 -13.10
C ALA A 37 6.69 -0.83 -12.29
N PHE A 38 7.18 -1.32 -11.14
CA PHE A 38 7.98 -0.52 -10.20
C PHE A 38 9.48 -0.71 -10.45
N LEU A 39 9.89 -0.40 -11.68
CA LEU A 39 11.24 -0.66 -12.19
C LEU A 39 12.22 0.49 -11.92
N PRO A 40 13.54 0.22 -11.99
CA PRO A 40 14.56 1.27 -12.06
C PRO A 40 14.28 2.25 -13.20
N GLY A 41 14.61 3.52 -13.00
CA GLY A 41 14.30 4.60 -13.96
C GLY A 41 12.89 5.18 -13.80
N PHE A 42 11.96 4.46 -13.17
CA PHE A 42 10.62 4.96 -12.87
C PHE A 42 10.39 5.22 -11.37
N MET A 43 10.63 4.23 -10.51
CA MET A 43 10.41 4.39 -9.06
C MET A 43 11.65 4.87 -8.31
N PHE A 44 12.82 4.47 -8.80
CA PHE A 44 14.11 4.77 -8.19
C PHE A 44 15.24 4.67 -9.22
N LYS A 45 16.43 5.14 -8.85
CA LYS A 45 17.67 4.91 -9.62
C LYS A 45 18.85 4.76 -8.67
N PHE A 46 19.56 3.64 -8.73
CA PHE A 46 20.79 3.46 -7.96
C PHE A 46 21.90 4.39 -8.48
N HIS A 47 22.72 4.89 -7.57
CA HIS A 47 23.94 5.59 -7.94
C HIS A 47 25.01 4.60 -8.38
N PRO A 48 25.92 4.97 -9.30
CA PRO A 48 26.91 4.03 -9.84
C PRO A 48 27.84 3.40 -8.78
N ASN A 49 28.14 4.15 -7.72
CA ASN A 49 29.04 3.73 -6.65
C ASN A 49 28.32 3.78 -5.30
N GLY A 50 28.29 2.66 -4.58
CA GLY A 50 27.74 2.54 -3.23
C GLY A 50 26.29 2.05 -3.16
N TYR A 51 25.66 2.26 -2.00
CA TYR A 51 24.30 1.78 -1.69
C TYR A 51 23.23 2.89 -1.70
N SER A 52 23.55 4.09 -2.19
CA SER A 52 22.61 5.19 -2.31
C SER A 52 21.78 5.12 -3.58
N TRP A 53 20.58 5.70 -3.54
CA TRP A 53 19.68 5.77 -4.69
C TRP A 53 18.79 7.01 -4.65
N ASP A 54 18.38 7.45 -5.83
CA ASP A 54 17.37 8.49 -5.99
C ASP A 54 15.97 7.90 -5.84
N LYS A 55 15.10 8.66 -5.19
CA LYS A 55 13.71 8.31 -4.92
C LYS A 55 12.81 9.20 -5.76
N PHE A 56 12.11 8.63 -6.73
CA PHE A 56 11.36 9.41 -7.72
C PHE A 56 9.92 9.73 -7.30
N MET A 57 9.44 9.18 -6.19
CA MET A 57 8.10 9.43 -5.64
C MET A 57 8.12 10.38 -4.43
N LYS A 58 9.19 11.18 -4.27
CA LYS A 58 9.24 12.25 -3.26
C LYS A 58 8.12 13.27 -3.51
N GLY A 59 7.56 13.82 -2.44
CA GLY A 59 6.43 14.76 -2.50
C GLY A 59 5.06 14.09 -2.62
N LYS A 60 5.00 12.81 -3.00
CA LYS A 60 3.75 12.05 -3.09
C LYS A 60 3.47 11.28 -1.79
N SER A 61 2.21 11.09 -1.48
CA SER A 61 1.77 10.34 -0.30
C SER A 61 1.00 9.08 -0.71
N ALA A 62 0.79 8.14 0.22
CA ALA A 62 0.06 6.92 -0.09
C ALA A 62 -0.80 6.41 1.07
N ARG A 63 -1.83 5.64 0.72
CA ARG A 63 -2.68 4.92 1.66
C ARG A 63 -2.91 3.49 1.23
N LEU A 64 -2.70 2.57 2.16
CA LEU A 64 -3.07 1.16 2.02
C LEU A 64 -4.38 0.94 2.77
N ILE A 65 -5.38 0.37 2.10
CA ILE A 65 -6.63 -0.11 2.71
C ILE A 65 -6.58 -1.63 2.64
N VAL A 66 -6.44 -2.25 3.81
CA VAL A 66 -6.09 -3.66 3.92
C VAL A 66 -7.21 -4.39 4.62
N THR A 67 -7.84 -5.35 3.94
CA THR A 67 -8.88 -6.20 4.54
C THR A 67 -8.29 -7.51 5.05
N MET A 68 -8.76 -8.03 6.18
CA MET A 68 -8.28 -9.31 6.73
C MET A 68 -9.32 -10.03 7.58
N ASN A 69 -9.18 -11.34 7.73
CA ASN A 69 -9.96 -12.15 8.67
C ASN A 69 -9.29 -12.32 10.03
N SER A 70 -7.98 -12.11 10.13
CA SER A 70 -7.27 -12.22 11.39
C SER A 70 -7.57 -11.02 12.30
N PRO A 71 -7.64 -11.22 13.63
CA PRO A 71 -7.63 -10.11 14.57
C PRO A 71 -6.40 -9.21 14.37
N LYS A 72 -6.57 -7.89 14.49
CA LYS A 72 -5.50 -6.91 14.25
C LYS A 72 -4.29 -7.10 15.15
N TRP A 73 -4.50 -7.51 16.40
CA TRP A 73 -3.43 -7.79 17.35
C TRP A 73 -2.59 -9.00 16.90
N TYR A 74 -3.24 -10.06 16.41
CA TYR A 74 -2.57 -11.27 15.92
C TYR A 74 -1.69 -10.94 14.71
N TYR A 75 -2.27 -10.25 13.71
CA TYR A 75 -1.50 -9.79 12.55
C TYR A 75 -0.35 -8.86 12.95
N LYS A 76 -0.55 -8.03 13.99
CA LYS A 76 0.45 -7.09 14.48
C LYS A 76 1.62 -7.75 15.18
N PHE A 77 1.35 -8.59 16.16
CA PHE A 77 2.35 -9.05 17.13
C PHE A 77 2.85 -10.45 16.83
N ILE A 78 2.01 -11.34 16.28
CA ILE A 78 2.40 -12.73 15.98
C ILE A 78 2.96 -12.83 14.57
N VAL A 79 2.20 -12.35 13.58
CA VAL A 79 2.64 -12.41 12.16
C VAL A 79 3.67 -11.31 11.86
N GLY A 80 3.69 -10.21 12.62
CA GLY A 80 4.64 -9.12 12.45
C GLY A 80 4.33 -8.15 11.30
N ARG A 81 3.11 -8.21 10.72
CA ARG A 81 2.62 -7.34 9.64
C ARG A 81 3.51 -7.35 8.39
N PRO A 82 3.83 -8.51 7.79
CA PRO A 82 4.81 -8.59 6.72
C PRO A 82 4.33 -7.83 5.47
N GLY A 83 3.05 -7.93 5.11
CA GLY A 83 2.46 -7.14 4.03
C GLY A 83 2.56 -5.63 4.26
N ASP A 84 2.21 -5.14 5.45
CA ASP A 84 2.34 -3.72 5.79
C ASP A 84 3.78 -3.23 5.72
N ARG A 85 4.72 -4.00 6.29
CA ARG A 85 6.15 -3.63 6.32
C ARG A 85 6.73 -3.62 4.91
N SER A 86 6.43 -4.65 4.12
CA SER A 86 6.85 -4.73 2.71
C SER A 86 6.35 -3.52 1.93
N MET A 87 5.02 -3.28 1.92
CA MET A 87 4.46 -2.17 1.15
C MET A 87 4.92 -0.80 1.65
N LYS A 88 4.93 -0.59 2.97
CA LYS A 88 5.26 0.73 3.54
C LYS A 88 6.74 1.07 3.46
N ARG A 89 7.62 0.11 3.77
CA ARG A 89 9.06 0.37 3.88
C ARG A 89 9.78 0.01 2.60
N SER A 90 9.60 -1.23 2.13
CA SER A 90 10.39 -1.80 1.05
C SER A 90 9.90 -1.40 -0.34
N VAL A 91 8.60 -1.13 -0.51
CA VAL A 91 8.04 -0.74 -1.81
C VAL A 91 7.87 0.78 -1.90
N LEU A 92 6.90 1.34 -1.18
CA LEU A 92 6.51 2.75 -1.33
C LEU A 92 7.52 3.69 -0.66
N GLY A 93 7.97 3.38 0.55
CA GLY A 93 8.98 4.17 1.26
C GLY A 93 10.35 4.15 0.58
N PHE A 94 10.69 3.04 -0.08
CA PHE A 94 11.90 2.92 -0.89
C PHE A 94 11.89 3.88 -2.07
N ALA A 95 10.75 3.98 -2.77
CA ALA A 95 10.55 4.91 -3.89
C ALA A 95 10.33 6.38 -3.47
N GLY A 96 10.09 6.66 -2.19
CA GLY A 96 10.04 8.03 -1.65
C GLY A 96 8.67 8.53 -1.19
N PHE A 97 7.61 7.72 -1.28
CA PHE A 97 6.28 8.12 -0.80
C PHE A 97 6.32 8.44 0.69
N ARG A 98 5.80 9.62 1.08
CA ARG A 98 5.68 10.02 2.48
C ARG A 98 4.57 11.07 2.67
N PRO A 99 3.63 10.87 3.61
CA PRO A 99 3.47 9.69 4.47
C PRO A 99 2.82 8.50 3.74
N VAL A 100 3.11 7.28 4.21
CA VAL A 100 2.37 6.05 3.84
C VAL A 100 1.52 5.61 5.03
N ARG A 101 0.20 5.75 4.89
CA ARG A 101 -0.79 5.42 5.93
C ARG A 101 -1.44 4.06 5.65
N ILE A 102 -1.82 3.32 6.68
CA ILE A 102 -2.43 1.99 6.54
C ILE A 102 -3.72 1.94 7.36
N THR A 103 -4.81 1.51 6.74
CA THR A 103 -6.10 1.29 7.40
C THR A 103 -6.48 -0.19 7.28
N HIS A 104 -6.53 -0.90 8.40
CA HIS A 104 -7.01 -2.29 8.44
C HIS A 104 -8.51 -2.37 8.67
N LEU A 105 -9.19 -3.17 7.85
CA LEU A 105 -10.61 -3.51 7.94
C LEU A 105 -10.74 -5.00 8.24
N GLY A 106 -11.56 -5.35 9.24
CA GLY A 106 -11.75 -6.74 9.68
C GLY A 106 -11.48 -6.96 11.17
N PRO A 107 -11.75 -8.18 11.69
CA PRO A 107 -12.05 -9.42 10.96
C PRO A 107 -13.30 -9.40 10.06
N LEU A 108 -13.21 -9.85 8.81
CA LEU A 108 -14.37 -9.90 7.89
C LEU A 108 -15.28 -11.11 8.11
N LYS A 109 -14.72 -12.29 8.41
CA LYS A 109 -15.44 -13.58 8.50
C LYS A 109 -16.69 -13.52 9.38
N ASN A 110 -16.61 -12.86 10.52
CA ASN A 110 -17.69 -12.75 11.50
C ASN A 110 -18.28 -11.32 11.56
N SER A 111 -18.09 -10.52 10.51
CA SER A 111 -18.61 -9.15 10.48
C SER A 111 -20.04 -9.08 9.98
N ASP A 112 -20.85 -8.27 10.67
CA ASP A 112 -22.23 -7.95 10.29
C ASP A 112 -22.31 -6.77 9.28
N PRO A 113 -23.47 -6.54 8.63
CA PRO A 113 -23.64 -5.44 7.69
C PRO A 113 -23.36 -4.05 8.27
N ASP A 114 -23.73 -3.78 9.52
CA ASP A 114 -23.54 -2.49 10.16
C ASP A 114 -22.06 -2.19 10.40
N GLN A 115 -21.28 -3.19 10.80
CA GLN A 115 -19.83 -3.10 10.92
C GLN A 115 -19.18 -2.79 9.56
N ARG A 116 -19.63 -3.45 8.50
CA ARG A 116 -19.15 -3.20 7.14
C ARG A 116 -19.50 -1.78 6.69
N GLN A 117 -20.71 -1.31 6.98
CA GLN A 117 -21.12 0.06 6.67
C GLN A 117 -20.28 1.09 7.45
N LYS A 118 -19.99 0.84 8.74
CA LYS A 118 -19.08 1.68 9.54
C LYS A 118 -17.69 1.75 8.91
N TRP A 119 -17.17 0.66 8.36
CA TRP A 119 -15.89 0.67 7.65
C TRP A 119 -15.95 1.46 6.35
N LEU A 120 -17.01 1.31 5.56
CA LEU A 120 -17.22 2.10 4.33
C LEU A 120 -17.29 3.60 4.65
N ASN A 121 -18.11 4.01 5.62
CA ASN A 121 -18.23 5.41 6.05
C ASN A 121 -16.88 5.97 6.54
N LYS A 122 -16.08 5.14 7.23
CA LYS A 122 -14.73 5.51 7.64
C LYS A 122 -13.81 5.74 6.45
N ILE A 123 -13.82 4.86 5.45
CA ILE A 123 -13.00 5.02 4.24
C ILE A 123 -13.44 6.25 3.44
N GLU A 124 -14.74 6.48 3.30
CA GLU A 124 -15.29 7.68 2.66
C GLU A 124 -14.83 8.96 3.36
N THR A 125 -14.92 9.01 4.69
CA THR A 125 -14.44 10.13 5.49
C THR A 125 -12.94 10.36 5.30
N LEU A 126 -12.15 9.28 5.22
CA LEU A 126 -10.72 9.40 4.95
C LEU A 126 -10.44 9.93 3.54
N GLY A 127 -11.23 9.53 2.54
CA GLY A 127 -11.14 10.03 1.17
C GLY A 127 -11.41 11.52 1.07
N LYS A 128 -12.49 12.00 1.73
CA LYS A 128 -12.85 13.43 1.80
C LYS A 128 -11.78 14.30 2.49
N ARG A 129 -10.92 13.71 3.31
CA ARG A 129 -9.83 14.40 4.04
C ARG A 129 -8.49 14.36 3.32
N ILE A 130 -8.42 13.76 2.13
CA ILE A 130 -7.21 13.83 1.32
C ILE A 130 -7.10 15.27 0.82
N LYS A 131 -6.17 16.02 1.41
CA LYS A 131 -5.65 17.26 0.84
C LYS A 131 -4.44 16.92 -0.01
#